data_AF-A0A849JVC7-F1
#
_entry.id   AF-A0A849JVC7-F1
#
_cell.length_a   1.000
_cell.length_b   1.000
_cell.length_c   1.000
_cell.angle_alpha   90.00
_cell.angle_beta   90.00
_cell.angle_gamma   90.00
#
_symmetry.space_group_name_H-M   'P 1'
#
loop_
_entity.id
_entity.type
_entity.pdbx_description
1 polymer ?
#
loop_
_entity_poly.entity_id
_entity_poly.type
_entity_poly.pdbx_seq_one_letter_code
_entity_poly.pdbx_strand_id
1 'polypeptide(L)'
;MTSTLTMPPARAKQRGATRIAAASLLALAMMLGACSAPADVQQFIDAAQSQAEAIEGDLRELEEQVPDVPDEVQTSITDAVASAQAATDEARTALDQAAESEDGAVVALQDAQVALEAASAEVANATEEARSAGSEQVADLLAQLQTQLDELRGETEDAAG
;
A
#
# COMPACT_ATOMS: atom_id res chain seq x y z
N MET A 1 86.01 27.10 26.00
CA MET A 1 86.59 26.06 26.87
C MET A 1 85.45 25.17 27.34
N THR A 2 85.53 23.88 26.99
CA THR A 2 84.99 22.65 27.65
C THR A 2 83.90 22.83 28.74
N SER A 3 82.76 22.11 28.72
CA SER A 3 82.72 20.64 28.82
C SER A 3 81.38 20.01 28.43
N THR A 4 81.50 18.78 27.92
CA THR A 4 80.53 17.68 27.75
C THR A 4 79.90 17.21 29.07
N LEU A 5 78.62 16.79 29.05
CA LEU A 5 78.07 15.58 29.74
C LEU A 5 76.57 15.43 29.36
N THR A 6 76.18 14.39 28.61
CA THR A 6 75.57 13.12 29.09
C THR A 6 74.03 13.12 29.09
N MET A 7 73.47 12.31 28.19
CA MET A 7 72.07 11.80 28.14
C MET A 7 71.69 11.01 29.42
N PRO A 8 70.42 10.59 29.69
CA PRO A 8 69.21 10.58 28.85
C PRO A 8 67.92 11.07 29.56
N PRO A 9 66.76 11.13 28.87
CA PRO A 9 65.50 10.85 29.53
C PRO A 9 64.91 9.50 29.12
N ALA A 10 64.50 8.76 30.15
CA ALA A 10 63.83 7.47 30.09
C ALA A 10 62.46 7.54 29.40
N ARG A 11 62.12 6.44 28.74
CA ARG A 11 60.81 6.12 28.16
C ARG A 11 59.69 6.17 29.21
N ALA A 12 58.57 6.79 28.84
CA ALA A 12 57.23 6.34 29.21
C ALA A 12 56.22 6.81 28.15
N LYS A 13 56.22 6.20 26.96
CA LYS A 13 55.05 6.26 26.05
C LYS A 13 54.12 5.12 26.42
N GLN A 14 53.24 5.39 27.38
CA GLN A 14 52.09 4.55 27.69
C GLN A 14 50.87 5.19 27.04
N ARG A 15 50.30 4.49 26.06
CA ARG A 15 48.88 4.47 25.69
C ARG A 15 48.74 3.41 24.60
N GLY A 16 48.76 2.15 25.04
CA GLY A 16 48.26 1.04 24.25
C GLY A 16 46.77 1.25 24.07
N ALA A 17 46.37 1.77 22.91
CA ALA A 17 45.02 1.64 22.43
C ALA A 17 44.91 0.27 21.78
N THR A 18 44.64 -0.75 22.59
CA THR A 18 44.14 -2.04 22.12
C THR A 18 42.80 -1.80 21.44
N ARG A 19 42.84 -1.59 20.12
CA ARG A 19 41.67 -1.74 19.26
C ARG A 19 41.36 -3.22 19.21
N ILE A 20 40.52 -3.66 20.14
CA ILE A 20 39.88 -4.97 20.06
C ILE A 20 38.90 -4.86 18.90
N ALA A 21 39.23 -5.54 17.81
CA ALA A 21 38.34 -5.78 16.69
C ALA A 21 37.18 -6.65 17.21
N ALA A 22 36.05 -6.02 17.53
CA ALA A 22 34.77 -6.71 17.71
C ALA A 22 34.20 -7.00 16.31
N ALA A 23 34.85 -7.91 15.58
CA ALA A 23 34.37 -8.48 14.33
C ALA A 23 33.99 -9.93 14.61
N SER A 24 32.86 -10.13 15.27
CA SER A 24 32.25 -11.46 15.43
C SER A 24 30.89 -11.29 16.10
N LEU A 25 29.84 -11.34 15.29
CA LEU A 25 28.57 -12.07 15.51
C LEU A 25 27.55 -11.57 14.47
N LEU A 26 27.81 -11.88 13.20
CA LEU A 26 26.80 -11.86 12.15
C LEU A 26 26.66 -13.29 11.63
N ALA A 27 26.15 -14.13 12.52
CA ALA A 27 25.85 -15.53 12.28
C ALA A 27 24.53 -15.83 12.99
N LEU A 28 23.43 -15.24 12.50
CA LEU A 28 22.07 -15.64 12.87
C LEU A 28 21.03 -15.09 11.88
N ALA A 29 20.97 -15.63 10.65
CA ALA A 29 19.82 -15.46 9.74
C ALA A 29 19.84 -16.45 8.56
N MET A 30 20.29 -17.69 8.77
CA MET A 30 20.34 -18.72 7.72
C MET A 30 19.64 -20.01 8.15
N MET A 31 18.51 -19.91 8.87
CA MET A 31 17.62 -21.08 9.05
C MET A 31 16.20 -20.82 9.60
N LEU A 32 15.54 -19.71 9.27
CA LEU A 32 14.09 -19.53 9.47
C LEU A 32 13.60 -18.53 8.40
N GLY A 33 12.66 -18.79 7.51
CA GLY A 33 11.72 -19.90 7.38
C GLY A 33 11.62 -20.41 5.94
N ALA A 34 10.72 -21.36 5.77
CA ALA A 34 10.40 -22.04 4.55
C ALA A 34 10.22 -21.09 3.34
N CYS A 35 10.47 -21.60 2.14
CA CYS A 35 9.80 -21.16 0.94
C CYS A 35 8.29 -21.25 1.15
N SER A 36 7.67 -20.20 1.70
CA SER A 36 6.26 -19.92 1.60
C SER A 36 6.08 -19.00 0.38
N ALA A 37 6.20 -19.60 -0.80
CA ALA A 37 5.90 -19.01 -2.10
C ALA A 37 5.48 -20.23 -2.94
N PRO A 38 4.28 -20.32 -3.55
CA PRO A 38 3.37 -19.28 -4.07
C PRO A 38 1.92 -19.32 -3.53
N ALA A 39 1.62 -20.18 -2.54
CA ALA A 39 0.25 -20.36 -2.04
C ALA A 39 -0.31 -19.12 -1.32
N ASP A 40 0.57 -18.32 -0.69
CA ASP A 40 0.16 -17.12 0.03
C ASP A 40 -0.22 -15.98 -0.94
N VAL A 41 0.54 -15.78 -2.02
CA VAL A 41 0.24 -14.76 -3.05
C VAL A 41 -1.07 -15.07 -3.78
N GLN A 42 -1.28 -16.34 -4.16
CA GLN A 42 -2.54 -16.73 -4.79
C GLN A 42 -3.74 -16.49 -3.87
N GLN A 43 -3.59 -16.71 -2.56
CA GLN A 43 -4.65 -16.41 -1.59
C GLN A 43 -4.99 -14.91 -1.56
N PHE A 44 -3.98 -14.02 -1.62
CA PHE A 44 -4.22 -12.58 -1.68
C PHE A 44 -4.89 -12.16 -2.98
N ILE A 45 -4.50 -12.76 -4.11
CA ILE A 45 -5.15 -12.53 -5.41
C ILE A 45 -6.62 -12.95 -5.36
N ASP A 46 -6.91 -14.15 -4.85
CA ASP A 46 -8.28 -14.65 -4.75
C ASP A 46 -9.16 -13.78 -3.84
N ALA A 47 -8.59 -13.27 -2.73
CA ALA A 47 -9.26 -12.34 -1.82
C ALA A 47 -9.59 -11.02 -2.53
N ALA A 48 -8.59 -10.42 -3.19
CA ALA A 48 -8.74 -9.18 -3.94
C ALA A 48 -9.77 -9.28 -5.07
N GLN A 49 -9.81 -10.41 -5.79
CA GLN A 49 -10.83 -10.66 -6.81
C GLN A 49 -12.24 -10.73 -6.20
N SER A 50 -12.40 -11.43 -5.07
CA SER A 50 -13.68 -11.50 -4.36
C SER A 50 -14.13 -10.12 -3.86
N GLN A 51 -13.20 -9.29 -3.39
CA GLN A 51 -13.50 -7.93 -2.94
C GLN A 51 -13.93 -7.04 -4.12
N ALA A 52 -13.24 -7.14 -5.26
CA ALA A 52 -13.63 -6.42 -6.47
C ALA A 52 -15.05 -6.80 -6.96
N GLU A 53 -15.44 -8.09 -6.87
CA GLU A 53 -16.81 -8.54 -7.14
C GLU A 53 -17.86 -7.92 -6.20
N ALA A 54 -17.54 -7.79 -4.92
CA ALA A 54 -18.43 -7.16 -3.95
C ALA A 54 -18.62 -5.67 -4.28
N ILE A 55 -17.52 -4.96 -4.55
CA ILE A 55 -17.52 -3.54 -4.92
C ILE A 55 -18.40 -3.28 -6.15
N GLU A 56 -18.32 -4.11 -7.19
CA GLU A 56 -19.18 -3.96 -8.36
C GLU A 56 -20.68 -4.08 -8.05
N GLY A 57 -21.04 -4.93 -7.08
CA GLY A 57 -22.42 -5.03 -6.60
C GLY A 57 -22.90 -3.72 -6.00
N ASP A 58 -22.10 -3.16 -5.11
CA ASP A 58 -22.41 -1.93 -4.39
C ASP A 58 -22.38 -0.70 -5.31
N LEU A 59 -21.50 -0.68 -6.32
CA LEU A 59 -21.47 0.37 -7.34
C LEU A 59 -22.76 0.39 -8.17
N ARG A 60 -23.29 -0.77 -8.56
CA ARG A 60 -24.58 -0.84 -9.27
C ARG A 60 -25.74 -0.36 -8.39
N GLU A 61 -25.73 -0.72 -7.10
CA GLU A 61 -26.73 -0.21 -6.15
C GLU A 61 -26.66 1.32 -5.97
N LEU A 62 -25.45 1.89 -5.97
CA LEU A 62 -25.25 3.34 -5.92
C LEU A 62 -25.75 4.03 -7.20
N GLU A 63 -25.44 3.49 -8.38
CA GLU A 63 -25.91 4.02 -9.67
C GLU A 63 -27.45 4.10 -9.72
N GLU A 64 -28.14 3.10 -9.19
CA GLU A 64 -29.60 3.06 -9.13
C GLU A 64 -30.19 4.14 -8.20
N GLN A 65 -29.42 4.60 -7.21
CA GLN A 65 -29.86 5.60 -6.23
C GLN A 65 -29.49 7.04 -6.62
N VAL A 66 -28.56 7.25 -7.54
CA VAL A 66 -28.18 8.60 -8.01
C VAL A 66 -29.38 9.45 -8.45
N PRO A 67 -30.37 8.95 -9.19
CA PRO A 67 -31.51 9.79 -9.62
C PRO A 67 -32.37 10.34 -8.47
N ASP A 68 -32.28 9.76 -7.28
CA ASP A 68 -33.07 10.15 -6.10
C ASP A 68 -32.36 11.20 -5.22
N VAL A 69 -31.09 11.52 -5.51
CA VAL A 69 -30.34 12.57 -4.79
C VAL A 69 -30.59 13.97 -5.41
N PRO A 70 -30.36 15.07 -4.66
CA PRO A 70 -30.44 16.42 -5.21
C PRO A 70 -29.53 16.64 -6.42
N ASP A 71 -30.04 17.32 -7.44
CA ASP A 71 -29.32 17.60 -8.70
C ASP A 71 -27.92 18.22 -8.49
N GLU A 72 -27.77 19.02 -7.44
CA GLU A 72 -26.51 19.68 -7.06
C GLU A 72 -25.37 18.72 -6.69
N VAL A 73 -25.68 17.48 -6.27
CA VAL A 73 -24.67 16.45 -5.91
C VAL A 73 -24.66 15.25 -6.87
N GLN A 74 -25.64 15.14 -7.77
CA GLN A 74 -25.73 14.02 -8.72
C GLN A 74 -24.46 13.85 -9.56
N THR A 75 -23.90 14.93 -10.10
CA THR A 75 -22.66 14.87 -10.91
C THR A 75 -21.50 14.34 -10.09
N SER A 76 -21.30 14.86 -8.87
CA SER A 76 -20.21 14.45 -7.99
C SER A 76 -20.28 12.96 -7.63
N ILE A 77 -21.49 12.48 -7.29
CA ILE A 77 -21.71 11.07 -6.98
C ILE A 77 -21.50 10.20 -8.24
N THR A 78 -21.99 10.64 -9.40
CA THR A 78 -21.79 9.92 -10.67
C THR A 78 -20.31 9.80 -11.03
N ASP A 79 -19.55 10.88 -10.90
CA ASP A 79 -18.13 10.92 -11.21
C ASP A 79 -17.34 10.01 -10.24
N ALA A 80 -17.65 10.07 -8.94
CA ALA A 80 -17.03 9.20 -7.94
C ALA A 80 -17.32 7.72 -8.17
N VAL A 81 -18.57 7.36 -8.53
CA VAL A 81 -18.95 5.99 -8.87
C VAL A 81 -18.23 5.50 -10.12
N ALA A 82 -18.14 6.33 -11.17
CA ALA A 82 -17.41 5.98 -12.38
C ALA A 82 -15.90 5.83 -12.13
N SER A 83 -15.33 6.66 -11.27
CA SER A 83 -13.92 6.59 -10.85
C SER A 83 -13.63 5.31 -10.07
N ALA A 84 -14.49 4.94 -9.12
CA ALA A 84 -14.41 3.70 -8.38
C ALA A 84 -14.56 2.45 -9.26
N GLN A 85 -15.46 2.48 -10.25
CA GLN A 85 -15.59 1.41 -11.26
C GLN A 85 -14.28 1.25 -12.03
N ALA A 86 -13.75 2.34 -12.60
CA ALA A 86 -12.52 2.29 -13.39
C ALA A 86 -11.32 1.76 -12.58
N ALA A 87 -11.16 2.20 -11.33
CA ALA A 87 -10.10 1.73 -10.46
C ALA A 87 -10.25 0.24 -10.08
N THR A 88 -11.49 -0.22 -9.87
CA THR A 88 -11.79 -1.64 -9.56
C THR A 88 -11.51 -2.53 -10.78
N ASP A 89 -11.85 -2.07 -11.98
CA ASP A 89 -11.55 -2.77 -13.25
C ASP A 89 -10.04 -2.88 -13.51
N GLU A 90 -9.30 -1.80 -13.23
CA GLU A 90 -7.84 -1.78 -13.34
C GLU A 90 -7.18 -2.73 -12.33
N ALA A 91 -7.66 -2.75 -11.08
CA ALA A 91 -7.22 -3.71 -10.08
C ALA A 91 -7.47 -5.16 -10.51
N ARG A 92 -8.67 -5.48 -11.00
CA ARG A 92 -8.96 -6.82 -11.55
C ARG A 92 -8.02 -7.21 -12.68
N THR A 93 -7.83 -6.31 -13.63
CA THR A 93 -6.93 -6.56 -14.76
C THR A 93 -5.51 -6.83 -14.27
N ALA A 94 -5.02 -6.09 -13.27
CA ALA A 94 -3.71 -6.31 -12.68
C ALA A 94 -3.61 -7.63 -11.90
N LEU A 95 -4.67 -8.01 -11.17
CA LEU A 95 -4.76 -9.27 -10.44
C LEU A 95 -4.76 -10.48 -11.38
N ASP A 96 -5.45 -10.38 -12.52
CA ASP A 96 -5.45 -11.41 -13.56
C ASP A 96 -4.04 -11.59 -14.15
N GLN A 97 -3.34 -10.49 -14.47
CA GLN A 97 -1.93 -10.54 -14.90
C GLN A 97 -1.02 -11.18 -13.85
N ALA A 98 -1.25 -10.88 -12.57
CA ALA A 98 -0.50 -11.46 -11.46
C ALA A 98 -0.76 -12.97 -11.31
N ALA A 99 -2.02 -13.41 -11.44
CA ALA A 99 -2.40 -14.82 -11.41
C ALA A 99 -1.74 -15.62 -12.54
N GLU A 100 -1.63 -15.02 -13.72
CA GLU A 100 -0.97 -15.62 -14.89
C GLU A 100 0.57 -15.52 -14.84
N SER A 101 1.13 -14.91 -13.78
CA SER A 101 2.57 -14.65 -13.62
C SER A 101 3.16 -13.87 -14.80
N GLU A 102 2.42 -12.91 -15.33
CA GLU A 102 2.86 -12.10 -16.47
C GLU A 102 3.98 -11.12 -16.10
N ASP A 103 4.87 -10.88 -17.06
CA ASP A 103 5.89 -9.83 -16.94
C ASP A 103 5.19 -8.46 -16.82
N GLY A 104 5.45 -7.76 -15.71
CA GLY A 104 4.87 -6.43 -15.47
C GLY A 104 3.67 -6.43 -14.51
N ALA A 105 3.19 -7.60 -14.05
CA ALA A 105 2.07 -7.68 -13.10
C ALA A 105 2.27 -6.82 -11.84
N VAL A 106 3.49 -6.79 -11.27
CA VAL A 106 3.80 -5.94 -10.11
C VAL A 106 3.63 -4.44 -10.41
N VAL A 107 3.98 -4.00 -11.62
CA VAL A 107 3.78 -2.59 -12.03
C VAL A 107 2.29 -2.30 -12.20
N ALA A 108 1.55 -3.21 -12.84
CA ALA A 108 0.12 -3.09 -13.00
C ALA A 108 -0.60 -3.03 -11.63
N LEU A 109 -0.19 -3.85 -10.65
CA LEU A 109 -0.73 -3.82 -9.30
C LEU A 109 -0.42 -2.49 -8.58
N GLN A 110 0.76 -1.90 -8.80
CA GLN A 110 1.10 -0.59 -8.25
C GLN A 110 0.29 0.54 -8.90
N ASP A 111 0.09 0.49 -10.22
CA ASP A 111 -0.74 1.46 -10.94
C ASP A 111 -2.19 1.36 -10.46
N ALA A 112 -2.71 0.15 -10.28
CA ALA A 112 -4.03 -0.10 -9.70
C ALA A 112 -4.16 0.44 -8.26
N GLN A 113 -3.13 0.28 -7.41
CA GLN A 113 -3.15 0.85 -6.06
C GLN A 113 -3.27 2.38 -6.08
N VAL A 114 -2.58 3.05 -7.01
CA VAL A 114 -2.67 4.50 -7.19
C VAL A 114 -4.06 4.90 -7.68
N ALA A 115 -4.65 4.14 -8.61
CA ALA A 115 -6.01 4.37 -9.09
C ALA A 115 -7.04 4.21 -7.95
N LEU A 116 -6.92 3.17 -7.12
CA LEU A 116 -7.79 2.92 -5.98
C LEU A 116 -7.66 4.02 -4.91
N GLU A 117 -6.45 4.51 -4.64
CA GLU A 117 -6.25 5.65 -3.73
C GLU A 117 -6.93 6.93 -4.26
N ALA A 118 -6.80 7.21 -5.55
CA ALA A 118 -7.46 8.35 -6.18
C ALA A 118 -8.99 8.23 -6.13
N ALA A 119 -9.53 7.06 -6.47
CA ALA A 119 -10.97 6.79 -6.39
C ALA A 119 -11.50 6.87 -4.96
N SER A 120 -10.78 6.33 -3.96
CA SER A 120 -11.14 6.43 -2.54
C SER A 120 -11.24 7.89 -2.09
N ALA A 121 -10.31 8.75 -2.53
CA ALA A 121 -10.36 10.18 -2.23
C ALA A 121 -11.54 10.90 -2.90
N GLU A 122 -11.90 10.51 -4.13
CA GLU A 122 -13.05 11.06 -4.85
C GLU A 122 -14.38 10.64 -4.21
N VAL A 123 -14.51 9.36 -3.83
CA VAL A 123 -15.65 8.85 -3.06
C VAL A 123 -15.78 9.55 -1.71
N ALA A 124 -14.67 9.81 -1.02
CA ALA A 124 -14.67 10.56 0.24
C ALA A 124 -15.21 11.99 0.03
N ASN A 125 -14.81 12.67 -1.05
CA ASN A 125 -15.31 13.99 -1.39
C ASN A 125 -16.83 13.96 -1.69
N ALA A 126 -17.27 13.06 -2.57
CA ALA A 126 -18.69 12.90 -2.89
C ALA A 126 -19.53 12.57 -1.65
N THR A 127 -18.97 11.81 -0.71
CA THR A 127 -19.60 11.51 0.59
C THR A 127 -19.85 12.79 1.39
N GLU A 128 -18.85 13.68 1.50
CA GLU A 128 -19.00 14.95 2.22
C GLU A 128 -20.04 15.87 1.57
N GLU A 129 -20.08 15.91 0.23
CA GLU A 129 -21.06 16.67 -0.53
C GLU A 129 -22.48 16.11 -0.34
N ALA A 130 -22.65 14.79 -0.42
CA ALA A 130 -23.93 14.12 -0.21
C ALA A 130 -24.49 14.39 1.20
N ARG A 131 -23.65 14.32 2.26
CA ARG A 131 -24.06 14.70 3.63
C ARG A 131 -24.47 16.16 3.71
N SER A 132 -23.70 17.05 3.09
CA SER A 132 -23.99 18.48 3.08
C SER A 132 -25.31 18.81 2.39
N ALA A 133 -25.69 18.03 1.37
CA ALA A 133 -26.97 18.10 0.67
C ALA A 133 -28.11 17.34 1.36
N GLY A 134 -27.87 16.72 2.53
CA GLY A 134 -28.89 15.98 3.29
C GLY A 134 -29.23 14.59 2.74
N SER A 135 -28.38 14.02 1.89
CA SER A 135 -28.53 12.68 1.29
C SER A 135 -27.82 11.61 2.12
N GLU A 136 -28.20 11.48 3.39
CA GLU A 136 -27.49 10.61 4.36
C GLU A 136 -27.40 9.14 3.92
N GLN A 137 -28.47 8.61 3.32
CA GLN A 137 -28.48 7.21 2.85
C GLN A 137 -27.41 6.96 1.79
N VAL A 138 -27.29 7.85 0.79
CA VAL A 138 -26.28 7.72 -0.26
C VAL A 138 -24.88 8.00 0.29
N ALA A 139 -24.75 8.95 1.22
CA ALA A 139 -23.48 9.19 1.90
C ALA A 139 -22.99 7.97 2.70
N ASP A 140 -23.88 7.23 3.35
CA ASP A 140 -23.51 6.01 4.09
C ASP A 140 -23.06 4.90 3.14
N LEU A 141 -23.72 4.75 1.98
CA LEU A 141 -23.30 3.80 0.94
C LEU A 141 -21.94 4.18 0.34
N LEU A 142 -21.71 5.46 0.05
CA LEU A 142 -20.42 5.94 -0.43
C LEU A 142 -19.31 5.74 0.61
N ALA A 143 -19.58 5.96 1.89
CA ALA A 143 -18.61 5.68 2.96
C ALA A 143 -18.27 4.18 3.07
N GLN A 144 -19.27 3.32 2.83
CA GLN A 144 -19.04 1.87 2.78
C GLN A 144 -18.21 1.49 1.55
N LEU A 145 -18.49 2.07 0.38
CA LEU A 145 -17.70 1.89 -0.83
C LEU A 145 -16.25 2.34 -0.61
N GLN A 146 -16.03 3.48 0.03
CA GLN A 146 -14.68 3.97 0.37
C GLN A 146 -13.90 2.92 1.18
N THR A 147 -14.53 2.35 2.20
CA THR A 147 -13.92 1.31 3.03
C THR A 147 -13.52 0.10 2.19
N GLN A 148 -14.39 -0.32 1.26
CA GLN A 148 -14.11 -1.45 0.39
C GLN A 148 -12.98 -1.18 -0.61
N LEU A 149 -12.90 0.03 -1.17
CA LEU A 149 -11.79 0.45 -2.04
C LEU A 149 -10.47 0.46 -1.29
N ASP A 150 -10.46 0.94 -0.04
CA ASP A 150 -9.27 0.93 0.81
C ASP A 150 -8.84 -0.51 1.16
N GLU A 151 -9.78 -1.42 1.40
CA GLU A 151 -9.53 -2.86 1.58
C GLU A 151 -8.95 -3.49 0.32
N LEU A 152 -9.57 -3.28 -0.85
CA LEU A 152 -9.09 -3.80 -2.13
C LEU A 152 -7.67 -3.30 -2.43
N ARG A 153 -7.36 -2.04 -2.12
CA ARG A 153 -6.01 -1.50 -2.26
C ARG A 153 -5.00 -2.27 -1.39
N GLY A 154 -5.36 -2.56 -0.14
CA GLY A 154 -4.52 -3.35 0.76
C GLY A 154 -4.29 -4.78 0.26
N GLU A 155 -5.33 -5.44 -0.25
CA GLU A 155 -5.20 -6.78 -0.82
C GLU A 155 -4.36 -6.77 -2.12
N THR A 156 -4.48 -5.71 -2.92
CA THR A 156 -3.65 -5.49 -4.12
C THR A 156 -2.18 -5.23 -3.76
N GLU A 157 -1.91 -4.53 -2.65
CA GLU A 157 -0.56 -4.34 -2.09
C GLU A 157 0.02 -5.69 -1.65
N ASP A 158 -0.74 -6.50 -0.90
CA ASP A 158 -0.32 -7.83 -0.47
C ASP A 158 -0.06 -8.77 -1.65
N ALA A 159 -0.85 -8.67 -2.73
CA ALA A 159 -0.65 -9.43 -3.97
C ALA A 159 0.61 -9.01 -4.75
N ALA A 160 1.10 -7.79 -4.56
CA ALA A 160 2.31 -7.29 -5.24
C ALA A 160 3.62 -7.81 -4.63
N GLY A 161 3.59 -8.25 -3.36
CA GLY A 161 4.68 -8.95 -2.66
C GLY A 161 5.66 -8.09 -1.88
#